data_AF-A0A832CPX4-F1
#
_entry.id   AF-A0A832CPX4-F1
#
_cell.length_a   1.000
_cell.length_b   1.000
_cell.length_c   1.000
_cell.angle_alpha   90.00
_cell.angle_beta   90.00
_cell.angle_gamma   90.00
#
_symmetry.space_group_name_H-M   'P 1'
#
loop_
_entity.id
_entity.type
_entity.pdbx_description
1 polymer ?
#
loop_
_entity_poly.entity_id
_entity_poly.type
_entity_poly.pdbx_seq_one_letter_code
_entity_poly.pdbx_strand_id
1 'polypeptide(L)'
;VKEDQNLTQAAIGSSEAARIYGLKILKDNISNTRENYTRFFIISKKPVVYDESIPCKTSLLFATKHVEGALVRCLNILARHHLNLTKIQSRPRQNVPWEYIFHIDFEGNTNTDKVKIALNELTAEVSYIKILGSYPIKILPGYLKTFEKNDQEKEPIVLEDVKEIPRPEIKILEKK
;
A
#
# COMPACT_ATOMS: atom_id res chain seq x y z
N VAL A 1 -13.25 -31.98 -7.79
CA VAL A 1 -12.90 -31.80 -9.23
C VAL A 1 -11.73 -32.66 -9.69
N LYS A 2 -10.45 -32.36 -9.36
CA LYS A 2 -9.32 -33.18 -9.82
C LYS A 2 -9.36 -34.60 -9.25
N GLU A 3 -9.58 -34.71 -7.94
CA GLU A 3 -9.63 -35.99 -7.21
C GLU A 3 -10.86 -36.82 -7.60
N ASP A 4 -12.03 -36.17 -7.76
CA ASP A 4 -13.28 -36.87 -8.09
C ASP A 4 -13.33 -37.44 -9.52
N GLN A 5 -12.45 -36.96 -10.43
CA GLN A 5 -12.40 -37.34 -11.85
C GLN A 5 -13.75 -37.27 -12.60
N ASN A 6 -14.70 -36.49 -12.09
CA ASN A 6 -16.02 -36.36 -12.66
C ASN A 6 -16.09 -35.22 -13.68
N LEU A 7 -16.36 -35.55 -14.94
CA LEU A 7 -16.43 -34.59 -16.05
C LEU A 7 -17.63 -33.63 -15.96
N THR A 8 -18.63 -33.89 -15.11
CA THR A 8 -19.75 -32.95 -14.90
C THR A 8 -19.43 -31.83 -13.92
N GLN A 9 -18.26 -31.88 -13.28
CA GLN A 9 -17.83 -30.86 -12.34
C GLN A 9 -16.90 -29.84 -13.01
N ALA A 10 -17.06 -28.57 -12.64
CA ALA A 10 -16.15 -27.49 -13.00
C ALA A 10 -15.80 -26.67 -11.75
N ALA A 11 -14.66 -25.99 -11.80
CA ALA A 11 -14.22 -25.07 -10.75
C ALA A 11 -13.94 -23.68 -11.33
N ILE A 12 -14.13 -22.66 -10.49
CA ILE A 12 -13.72 -21.28 -10.76
C ILE A 12 -12.48 -21.01 -9.90
N GLY A 13 -11.40 -20.57 -10.53
CA GLY A 13 -10.14 -20.32 -9.83
C GLY A 13 -9.12 -19.61 -10.71
N SER A 14 -7.91 -19.42 -10.16
CA SER A 14 -6.80 -18.84 -10.91
C SER A 14 -6.28 -19.81 -11.97
N SER A 15 -5.70 -19.28 -13.05
CA SER A 15 -4.95 -20.07 -14.04
C SER A 15 -3.81 -20.84 -13.39
N GLU A 16 -3.20 -20.27 -12.36
CA GLU A 16 -2.15 -20.90 -11.56
C GLU A 16 -2.64 -22.17 -10.84
N ALA A 17 -3.85 -22.16 -10.27
CA ALA A 17 -4.43 -23.35 -9.69
C ALA A 17 -4.66 -24.45 -10.76
N ALA A 18 -5.14 -24.08 -11.95
CA ALA A 18 -5.30 -25.04 -13.03
C ALA A 18 -3.95 -25.68 -13.43
N ARG A 19 -2.87 -24.91 -13.45
CA ARG A 19 -1.50 -25.40 -13.70
C ARG A 19 -1.02 -26.37 -12.62
N ILE A 20 -1.16 -26.00 -11.35
CA ILE A 20 -0.74 -26.83 -10.20
C ILE A 20 -1.46 -28.18 -10.19
N TYR A 21 -2.76 -28.21 -10.47
CA TYR A 21 -3.57 -29.43 -10.43
C TYR A 21 -3.67 -30.16 -11.78
N GLY A 22 -3.00 -29.66 -12.82
CA GLY A 22 -3.07 -30.22 -14.18
C GLY A 22 -4.51 -30.29 -14.71
N LEU A 23 -5.28 -29.23 -14.50
CA LEU A 23 -6.65 -29.07 -14.99
C LEU A 23 -6.67 -28.25 -16.29
N LYS A 24 -7.64 -28.53 -17.16
CA LYS A 24 -7.84 -27.77 -18.40
C LYS A 24 -8.68 -26.53 -18.14
N ILE A 25 -8.21 -25.37 -18.61
CA ILE A 25 -8.99 -24.13 -18.60
C ILE A 25 -10.02 -24.19 -19.73
N LEU A 26 -11.32 -24.14 -19.39
CA LEU A 26 -12.41 -24.15 -20.37
C LEU A 26 -12.71 -22.75 -20.92
N LYS A 27 -12.59 -21.73 -20.07
CA LYS A 27 -12.80 -20.33 -20.40
C LYS A 27 -12.03 -19.45 -19.41
N ASP A 28 -11.32 -18.47 -19.92
CA ASP A 28 -10.61 -17.47 -19.14
C ASP A 28 -11.46 -16.21 -18.96
N ASN A 29 -11.04 -15.33 -18.04
CA ASN A 29 -11.63 -14.01 -17.85
C ASN A 29 -13.17 -14.03 -17.67
N ILE A 30 -13.70 -15.01 -16.94
CA ILE A 30 -15.14 -15.18 -16.69
C ILE A 30 -15.74 -14.22 -15.65
N SER A 31 -14.89 -13.37 -15.05
CA SER A 31 -15.32 -12.34 -14.10
C SER A 31 -16.29 -11.36 -14.77
N ASN A 32 -17.35 -10.98 -14.06
CA ASN A 32 -18.27 -9.93 -14.48
C ASN A 32 -17.62 -8.54 -14.45
N THR A 33 -16.62 -8.34 -13.59
CA THR A 33 -15.92 -7.06 -13.41
C THR A 33 -14.47 -7.21 -13.88
N ARG A 34 -14.07 -6.34 -14.82
CA ARG A 34 -12.69 -6.30 -15.34
C ARG A 34 -11.70 -5.69 -14.34
N GLU A 35 -12.16 -4.76 -13.51
CA GLU A 35 -11.36 -4.02 -12.53
C GLU A 35 -11.51 -4.62 -11.12
N ASN A 36 -11.07 -5.85 -10.93
CA ASN A 36 -11.05 -6.51 -9.62
C ASN A 36 -9.60 -6.71 -9.17
N TYR A 37 -9.15 -5.89 -8.23
CA TYR A 37 -7.78 -5.90 -7.74
C TYR A 37 -7.74 -6.12 -6.24
N THR A 38 -6.86 -7.03 -5.82
CA THR A 38 -6.52 -7.22 -4.40
C THR A 38 -5.18 -6.58 -4.12
N ARG A 39 -5.14 -5.64 -3.18
CA ARG A 39 -3.91 -5.00 -2.73
C ARG A 39 -3.29 -5.81 -1.59
N PHE A 40 -2.06 -6.26 -1.79
CA PHE A 40 -1.26 -6.95 -0.77
C PHE A 40 -0.21 -6.02 -0.17
N PHE A 41 0.17 -6.29 1.08
CA PHE A 41 1.32 -5.66 1.75
C PHE A 41 2.41 -6.70 1.94
N ILE A 42 3.64 -6.36 1.57
CA ILE A 42 4.84 -7.10 1.94
C ILE A 42 5.34 -6.51 3.26
N ILE A 43 5.46 -7.35 4.28
CA ILE A 43 5.83 -6.91 5.64
C ILE A 43 7.18 -7.48 6.05
N SER A 44 7.95 -6.69 6.79
CA SER A 44 9.22 -7.10 7.38
C SER A 44 9.20 -6.85 8.88
N LYS A 45 9.92 -7.67 9.65
CA LYS A 45 10.13 -7.45 11.08
C LYS A 45 11.02 -6.23 11.36
N LYS A 46 11.96 -5.93 10.45
CA LYS A 46 12.88 -4.80 10.56
C LYS A 46 12.38 -3.64 9.69
N PRO A 47 12.46 -2.39 10.17
CA PRO A 47 12.08 -1.24 9.37
C PRO A 47 13.00 -1.15 8.14
N VAL A 48 12.39 -0.91 6.99
CA VAL A 48 13.12 -0.61 5.74
C VAL A 48 13.05 0.89 5.54
N VAL A 49 14.22 1.51 5.37
CA VAL A 49 14.34 2.94 5.14
C VAL A 49 14.63 3.16 3.66
N TYR A 50 13.93 4.12 3.08
CA TYR A 50 14.08 4.52 1.69
C TYR A 50 14.67 5.92 1.63
N ASP A 51 15.54 6.15 0.66
CA ASP A 51 16.04 7.48 0.34
C ASP A 51 14.89 8.45 0.07
N GLU A 52 15.09 9.73 0.42
CA GLU A 52 14.06 10.77 0.30
C GLU A 52 13.63 11.03 -1.15
N SER A 53 14.50 10.72 -2.12
CA SER A 53 14.19 10.81 -3.55
C SER A 53 13.16 9.79 -4.03
N ILE A 54 12.93 8.70 -3.28
CA ILE A 54 12.01 7.64 -3.66
C ILE A 54 10.57 8.03 -3.28
N PRO A 55 9.64 8.12 -4.26
CA PRO A 55 8.25 8.38 -3.96
C PRO A 55 7.62 7.22 -3.19
N CYS A 56 7.28 7.48 -1.93
CA CYS A 56 6.68 6.50 -1.03
C CYS A 56 5.24 6.84 -0.69
N LYS A 57 4.51 5.82 -0.26
CA LYS A 57 3.26 5.93 0.48
C LYS A 57 3.53 5.48 1.91
N THR A 58 3.07 6.27 2.87
CA THR A 58 3.16 5.96 4.29
C THR A 58 1.80 5.50 4.79
N SER A 59 1.78 4.38 5.51
CA SER A 59 0.60 3.88 6.21
C SER A 59 0.77 4.07 7.71
N LEU A 60 -0.26 4.59 8.37
CA LEU A 60 -0.28 4.77 9.82
C LEU A 60 -1.67 4.52 10.42
N LEU A 61 -1.67 4.35 11.74
CA LEU A 61 -2.84 4.30 12.59
C LEU A 61 -2.79 5.50 13.53
N PHE A 62 -3.91 6.17 13.76
CA PHE A 62 -4.04 7.06 14.91
C PHE A 62 -5.40 6.93 15.58
N ALA A 63 -5.47 7.23 16.88
CA ALA A 63 -6.73 7.40 17.60
C ALA A 63 -6.87 8.87 18.03
N THR A 64 -8.06 9.42 17.83
CA THR A 64 -8.36 10.79 18.27
C THR A 64 -8.95 10.79 19.67
N LYS A 65 -8.84 11.91 20.37
CA LYS A 65 -9.63 12.17 21.59
C LYS A 65 -11.12 12.18 21.23
N HIS A 66 -11.99 11.76 22.15
CA HIS A 66 -13.45 11.81 21.97
C HIS A 66 -13.98 13.24 22.21
N VAL A 67 -13.61 14.16 21.32
CA VAL A 67 -14.05 15.56 21.32
C VAL A 67 -14.43 15.99 19.91
N GLU A 68 -15.30 16.98 19.82
CA GLU A 68 -15.72 17.55 18.54
C GLU A 68 -14.52 18.04 17.69
N GLY A 69 -14.64 17.82 16.38
CA GLY A 69 -13.63 18.23 15.40
C GLY A 69 -12.28 17.54 15.50
N ALA A 70 -12.08 16.52 16.37
CA ALA A 70 -10.77 15.92 16.57
C ALA A 70 -10.17 15.31 15.28
N LEU A 71 -10.98 14.61 14.49
CA LEU A 71 -10.55 14.11 13.18
C LEU A 71 -10.24 15.25 12.21
N VAL A 72 -11.08 16.28 12.18
CA VAL A 72 -10.88 17.45 11.30
C VAL A 72 -9.56 18.15 11.60
N ARG A 73 -9.20 18.32 12.87
CA ARG A 73 -7.90 18.89 13.27
C ARG A 73 -6.74 18.03 12.75
N CYS A 74 -6.82 16.71 12.87
CA CYS A 74 -5.83 15.79 12.34
C CYS A 74 -5.69 15.90 10.81
N LEU A 75 -6.81 15.93 10.09
CA LEU A 75 -6.81 16.07 8.63
C LEU A 75 -6.28 17.43 8.19
N ASN A 76 -6.57 18.50 8.93
CA ASN A 76 -6.05 19.83 8.67
C ASN A 76 -4.53 19.90 8.88
N ILE A 77 -3.96 19.18 9.86
CA ILE A 77 -2.49 19.07 10.02
C ILE A 77 -1.89 18.47 8.73
N LEU A 78 -2.43 17.34 8.25
CA LEU A 78 -1.94 16.69 7.04
C LEU A 78 -2.11 17.56 5.78
N ALA A 79 -3.23 18.28 5.68
CA ALA A 79 -3.52 19.17 4.57
C ALA A 79 -2.61 20.42 4.54
N ARG A 80 -2.33 21.03 5.70
CA ARG A 80 -1.37 22.16 5.82
C ARG A 80 0.02 21.77 5.35
N HIS A 81 0.40 20.53 5.61
CA HIS A 81 1.62 19.93 5.11
C HIS A 81 1.45 19.35 3.71
N HIS A 82 0.41 19.67 2.94
CA HIS A 82 0.23 19.17 1.56
C HIS A 82 0.48 17.66 1.41
N LEU A 83 -0.01 16.83 2.34
CA LEU A 83 0.08 15.38 2.29
C LEU A 83 -1.20 14.80 1.69
N ASN A 84 -1.08 14.23 0.50
CA ASN A 84 -2.23 13.69 -0.23
C ASN A 84 -2.67 12.34 0.38
N LEU A 85 -3.91 12.27 0.86
CA LEU A 85 -4.48 11.04 1.40
C LEU A 85 -4.96 10.13 0.29
N THR A 86 -4.57 8.87 0.35
CA THR A 86 -5.03 7.82 -0.59
C THR A 86 -5.94 6.80 0.08
N LYS A 87 -6.04 6.84 1.42
CA LYS A 87 -6.95 5.99 2.19
C LYS A 87 -7.26 6.64 3.53
N ILE A 88 -8.53 6.60 3.93
CA ILE A 88 -8.98 6.86 5.30
C ILE A 88 -10.07 5.86 5.66
N GLN A 89 -9.89 5.13 6.76
CA GLN A 89 -10.87 4.18 7.26
C GLN A 89 -10.92 4.19 8.79
N SER A 90 -12.08 4.41 9.37
CA SER A 90 -12.31 4.26 10.81
C SER A 90 -12.57 2.81 11.17
N ARG A 91 -12.03 2.36 12.31
CA ARG A 91 -12.32 1.08 12.95
C ARG A 91 -12.56 1.31 14.44
N PRO A 92 -13.54 0.63 15.07
CA PRO A 92 -13.70 0.67 16.51
C PRO A 92 -12.47 0.06 17.18
N ARG A 93 -11.98 0.68 18.25
CA ARG A 93 -10.86 0.15 19.03
C ARG A 93 -11.35 -1.04 19.87
N GLN A 94 -10.65 -2.17 19.77
CA GLN A 94 -10.95 -3.32 20.63
C GLN A 94 -10.73 -2.95 22.09
N ASN A 95 -11.69 -3.30 22.95
CA ASN A 95 -11.64 -3.13 24.41
C ASN A 95 -11.63 -1.69 24.94
N VAL A 96 -11.89 -0.68 24.09
CA VAL A 96 -12.12 0.70 24.55
C VAL A 96 -13.39 1.25 23.87
N PRO A 97 -14.54 1.25 24.57
CA PRO A 97 -15.79 1.77 24.02
C PRO A 97 -15.64 3.20 23.50
N TRP A 98 -16.26 3.50 22.35
CA TRP A 98 -16.34 4.85 21.76
C TRP A 98 -15.02 5.47 21.29
N GLU A 99 -13.91 4.73 21.35
CA GLU A 99 -12.66 5.11 20.71
C GLU A 99 -12.55 4.49 19.30
N TYR A 100 -12.12 5.33 18.35
CA TYR A 100 -11.90 4.93 16.97
C TYR A 100 -10.41 5.03 16.63
N ILE A 101 -9.92 4.02 15.91
CA ILE A 101 -8.63 4.06 15.24
C ILE A 101 -8.88 4.35 13.77
N PHE A 102 -8.17 5.33 13.24
CA PHE A 102 -8.16 5.67 11.83
C PHE A 102 -6.94 5.05 11.16
N HIS A 103 -7.19 4.24 10.14
CA HIS A 103 -6.18 3.73 9.22
C HIS A 103 -6.03 4.73 8.08
N ILE A 104 -4.86 5.34 7.96
CA ILE A 104 -4.55 6.34 6.93
C ILE A 104 -3.41 5.85 6.06
N ASP A 105 -3.58 6.00 4.75
CA ASP A 105 -2.45 5.96 3.81
C ASP A 105 -2.32 7.34 3.15
N PHE A 106 -1.11 7.89 3.08
CA PHE A 106 -0.83 9.14 2.37
C PHE A 106 0.46 9.05 1.55
N GLU A 107 0.56 9.87 0.51
CA GLU A 107 1.76 9.99 -0.31
C GLU A 107 2.81 10.83 0.42
N GLY A 108 3.95 10.21 0.72
CA GLY A 108 5.03 10.79 1.49
C GLY A 108 5.99 9.72 2.00
N ASN A 109 7.27 10.09 2.10
CA ASN A 109 8.31 9.27 2.72
C ASN A 109 8.57 9.79 4.14
N THR A 110 8.52 8.91 5.14
CA THR A 110 8.84 9.22 6.55
C THR A 110 10.22 9.82 6.78
N ASN A 111 11.16 9.68 5.84
CA ASN A 111 12.46 10.33 5.97
C ASN A 111 12.47 11.81 5.54
N THR A 112 11.48 12.28 4.79
CA THR A 112 11.43 13.70 4.38
C THR A 112 11.04 14.60 5.54
N ASP A 113 11.67 15.78 5.65
CA ASP A 113 11.42 16.73 6.74
C ASP A 113 9.95 17.16 6.83
N LYS A 114 9.33 17.40 5.67
CA LYS A 114 7.89 17.71 5.55
C LYS A 114 7.02 16.67 6.27
N VAL A 115 7.29 15.38 6.05
CA VAL A 115 6.54 14.29 6.69
C VAL A 115 6.90 14.18 8.17
N LYS A 116 8.17 14.32 8.55
CA LYS A 116 8.61 14.29 9.96
C LYS A 116 7.90 15.38 10.78
N ILE A 117 7.85 16.61 10.28
CA ILE A 117 7.18 17.73 10.95
C ILE A 117 5.67 17.46 11.07
N ALA A 118 5.02 17.03 9.98
CA ALA A 118 3.60 16.70 10.00
C ALA A 118 3.26 15.58 11.02
N LEU A 119 4.09 14.54 11.09
CA LEU A 119 3.92 13.44 12.04
C LEU A 119 4.13 13.89 13.50
N ASN A 120 5.08 14.79 13.75
CA ASN A 120 5.28 15.36 15.08
C ASN A 120 4.07 16.18 15.53
N GLU A 121 3.55 17.06 14.67
CA GLU A 121 2.32 17.83 14.95
C GLU A 121 1.12 16.91 15.17
N LEU A 122 0.97 15.89 14.32
CA LEU A 122 -0.11 14.91 14.44
C LEU A 122 -0.01 14.13 15.75
N THR A 123 1.19 13.73 16.16
CA THR A 123 1.44 13.02 17.42
C THR A 123 1.01 13.82 18.64
N ALA A 124 1.16 15.15 18.61
CA ALA A 124 0.71 16.03 19.69
C ALA A 124 -0.83 16.17 19.77
N GLU A 125 -1.53 16.04 18.64
CA GLU A 125 -3.00 16.17 18.57
C GLU A 125 -3.73 14.88 19.01
N VAL A 126 -3.17 13.71 18.66
CA VAL A 126 -3.80 12.40 18.81
C VAL A 126 -3.49 11.74 20.16
N SER A 127 -4.37 10.85 20.64
CA SER A 127 -4.13 10.07 21.87
C SER A 127 -3.24 8.85 21.63
N TYR A 128 -3.16 8.40 20.38
CA TYR A 128 -2.34 7.27 19.96
C TYR A 128 -1.95 7.44 18.50
N ILE A 129 -0.72 7.08 18.16
CA ILE A 129 -0.26 6.99 16.78
C ILE A 129 0.70 5.82 16.62
N LYS A 130 0.60 5.12 15.49
CA LYS A 130 1.54 4.09 15.09
C LYS A 130 1.78 4.15 13.60
N ILE A 131 3.03 4.43 13.23
CA ILE A 131 3.47 4.35 11.84
C ILE A 131 3.67 2.87 11.51
N LEU A 132 2.99 2.38 10.48
CA LEU A 132 3.11 0.98 10.03
C LEU A 132 4.29 0.80 9.06
N GLY A 133 4.61 1.85 8.30
CA GLY A 133 5.78 1.91 7.44
C GLY A 133 5.58 2.79 6.21
N SER A 134 6.70 3.08 5.55
CA SER A 134 6.76 3.71 4.23
C SER A 134 7.15 2.67 3.20
N TYR A 135 6.50 2.67 2.04
CA TYR A 135 6.82 1.78 0.93
C TYR A 135 6.71 2.51 -0.41
N PRO A 136 7.51 2.16 -1.42
CA PRO A 136 7.47 2.80 -2.74
C PRO A 136 6.09 2.72 -3.39
N ILE A 137 5.63 3.81 -4.03
CA ILE A 137 4.34 3.87 -4.74
C ILE A 137 4.35 2.96 -5.97
N LYS A 138 5.50 2.89 -6.64
CA LYS A 138 5.78 1.96 -7.72
C LYS A 138 6.90 1.05 -7.30
N ILE A 139 6.72 -0.24 -7.53
CA ILE A 139 7.80 -1.19 -7.45
C ILE A 139 8.77 -0.84 -8.59
N LEU A 140 9.92 -0.25 -8.25
CA LEU A 140 10.99 -0.03 -9.22
C LEU A 140 11.51 -1.42 -9.63
N PRO A 141 11.59 -1.75 -10.93
CA PRO A 141 12.08 -3.05 -11.39
C PRO A 141 13.45 -3.43 -10.82
N GLY A 142 14.32 -2.44 -10.58
CA GLY A 142 15.63 -2.64 -9.94
C GLY A 142 15.56 -3.00 -8.45
N TYR A 143 14.50 -2.60 -7.74
CA TYR A 143 14.32 -2.87 -6.31
C TYR A 143 13.85 -4.31 -6.03
N LEU A 144 13.13 -4.93 -6.98
CA LEU A 144 12.80 -6.36 -6.90
C LEU A 144 14.05 -7.25 -6.98
N LYS A 145 15.02 -6.87 -7.82
CA LYS A 145 16.30 -7.58 -7.94
C LYS A 145 17.08 -7.60 -6.62
N THR A 146 16.88 -6.63 -5.74
CA THR A 146 17.48 -6.60 -4.40
C THR A 146 16.93 -7.68 -3.49
N PHE A 147 15.67 -8.10 -3.66
CA PHE A 147 15.10 -9.23 -2.93
C PHE A 147 15.45 -10.58 -3.54
N GLU A 148 15.63 -10.64 -4.87
CA GLU A 148 16.19 -11.84 -5.53
C GLU A 148 17.66 -12.08 -5.14
N LYS A 149 18.43 -11.01 -4.94
CA LYS A 149 19.81 -11.09 -4.43
C LYS A 149 19.92 -11.33 -2.92
N ASN A 150 18.84 -11.24 -2.14
CA ASN A 150 18.95 -11.49 -0.69
C ASN A 150 19.11 -12.99 -0.33
N ASP A 151 19.15 -13.89 -1.32
CA ASP A 151 19.70 -15.25 -1.15
C ASP A 151 21.22 -15.34 -1.46
N GLN A 152 21.84 -14.31 -2.05
CA GLN A 152 23.28 -14.22 -2.34
C GLN A 152 23.79 -12.75 -2.37
N GLU A 153 24.38 -12.32 -1.24
CA GLU A 153 25.29 -11.18 -1.04
C GLU A 153 24.82 -9.71 -1.30
N LYS A 154 25.18 -8.85 -0.33
CA LYS A 154 24.91 -7.41 -0.27
C LYS A 154 25.97 -6.60 -1.02
N GLU A 155 25.55 -5.79 -1.99
CA GLU A 155 26.22 -4.55 -2.36
C GLU A 155 25.20 -3.40 -2.46
N PRO A 156 25.55 -2.17 -2.04
CA PRO A 156 24.64 -1.03 -2.07
C PRO A 156 24.39 -0.54 -3.50
N ILE A 157 23.13 -0.16 -3.78
CA ILE A 157 22.70 0.37 -5.08
C ILE A 157 23.23 1.81 -5.23
N VAL A 158 23.92 2.11 -6.33
CA VAL A 158 24.49 3.43 -6.63
C VAL A 158 23.43 4.31 -7.31
N LEU A 159 23.38 5.59 -6.93
CA LEU A 159 22.35 6.59 -7.29
C LEU A 159 22.29 6.95 -8.80
N GLU A 160 23.21 6.47 -9.62
CA GLU A 160 23.28 6.80 -11.05
C GLU A 160 22.20 6.11 -11.91
N ASP A 161 21.61 5.01 -11.43
CA ASP A 161 20.59 4.24 -12.17
C ASP A 161 19.17 4.86 -12.17
N VAL A 162 18.96 5.97 -11.45
CA VAL A 162 17.61 6.57 -11.24
C VAL A 162 17.30 7.70 -12.24
N LYS A 163 18.26 8.11 -13.09
CA LYS A 163 18.12 9.32 -13.93
C LYS A 163 17.26 9.15 -15.19
N GLU A 164 16.89 7.93 -15.59
CA GLU A 164 16.06 7.68 -16.78
C GLU A 164 14.77 6.93 -16.44
N ILE A 165 13.82 7.61 -15.77
CA ILE A 165 12.44 7.12 -15.68
C ILE A 165 11.60 7.93 -16.67
N PRO A 166 11.17 7.36 -17.82
CA PRO A 166 10.31 8.08 -18.76
C PRO A 166 8.97 8.40 -18.09
N ARG A 167 8.51 9.65 -18.26
CA ARG A 167 7.18 10.08 -17.78
C ARG A 167 6.11 9.31 -18.55
N PRO A 168 5.15 8.66 -17.88
CA PRO A 168 4.05 8.00 -18.57
C PRO A 168 3.17 9.04 -19.28
N GLU A 169 2.88 8.82 -20.56
CA GLU A 169 1.94 9.64 -21.32
C GLU A 169 0.53 9.47 -20.78
N ILE A 170 -0.08 10.57 -20.32
CA ILE A 170 -1.48 10.62 -19.91
C ILE A 170 -2.30 10.88 -21.18
N LYS A 171 -2.95 9.86 -21.72
CA LYS A 171 -3.98 10.06 -22.76
C LYS A 171 -5.26 10.57 -22.11
N ILE A 172 -5.54 11.86 -22.30
CA ILE A 172 -6.84 12.46 -22.00
C ILE A 172 -7.80 11.98 -23.08
N LEU A 173 -8.77 11.15 -22.70
CA LEU A 173 -9.88 10.76 -23.56
C LEU A 173 -10.87 11.95 -23.61
N GLU A 174 -10.88 12.68 -24.71
CA GLU A 174 -11.94 13.65 -24.98
C GLU A 174 -13.28 12.91 -25.18
N LYS A 175 -14.30 13.36 -24.42
CA LYS A 175 -15.66 12.85 -24.51
C LYS A 175 -16.25 13.16 -25.88
N LYS A 176 -16.84 12.14 -26.52
CA LYS A 176 -17.83 12.32 -27.59
C LYS A 176 -19.16 12.81 -27.02
#